data_AF-A0A355YF47-F1
#
_entry.id   AF-A0A355YF47-F1
#
_cell.length_a   1.000
_cell.length_b   1.000
_cell.length_c   1.000
_cell.angle_alpha   90.00
_cell.angle_beta   90.00
_cell.angle_gamma   90.00
#
_symmetry.space_group_name_H-M   'P 1'
#
loop_
_entity.id
_entity.type
_entity.pdbx_description
1 polymer ?
#
loop_
_entity_poly.entity_id
_entity_poly.type
_entity_poly.pdbx_seq_one_letter_code
_entity_poly.pdbx_strand_id
1 'polypeptide(L)'
;GALARQLGAADGIALAAEASSEPTGTAGIYVDSRGRNSIVIGPGANASLSPEFMTANAALIGGARVLLAQLESPVESIEAALGLAREAGVLTVLNAAPANAPSTIGLLKLADVLTPNETEFAALLGRHVGERVEADDVAALDGASLHALCRKLSGNTVVVTLGAVGVFVSHDEERLRGDSQPYYRVAAESVQVVDTTGAGDAFNGALVASLAQAPDAAFIKHVRFANQYAARSTESEGAAVAMPRMTPADAG
;
A
#
# COMPACT_ATOMS: atom_id res chain seq x y z
N GLY A 1 18.54 9.17 9.10
CA GLY A 1 18.28 10.37 8.29
C GLY A 1 19.09 10.40 7.00
N ALA A 2 20.40 10.69 7.09
CA ALA A 2 21.27 10.88 5.92
C ALA A 2 21.25 9.70 4.93
N LEU A 3 21.37 8.47 5.43
CA LEU A 3 21.33 7.26 4.58
C LEU A 3 20.03 7.14 3.77
N ALA A 4 18.86 7.34 4.40
CA ALA A 4 17.58 7.28 3.71
C ALA A 4 17.47 8.34 2.60
N ARG A 5 17.97 9.56 2.85
CA ARG A 5 18.01 10.63 1.83
C ARG A 5 18.96 10.29 0.69
N GLN A 6 20.10 9.67 0.98
CA GLN A 6 21.07 9.23 -0.02
C GLN A 6 20.50 8.13 -0.92
N LEU A 7 19.81 7.13 -0.34
CA LEU A 7 19.13 6.08 -1.08
C LEU A 7 18.07 6.67 -2.02
N GLY A 8 17.17 7.50 -1.49
CA GLY A 8 16.15 8.15 -2.31
C GLY A 8 16.74 8.97 -3.46
N ALA A 9 17.81 9.73 -3.21
CA ALA A 9 18.49 10.48 -4.26
C ALA A 9 19.14 9.57 -5.32
N ALA A 10 19.71 8.43 -4.92
CA ALA A 10 20.29 7.45 -5.84
C ALA A 10 19.25 6.79 -6.76
N ASP A 11 17.99 6.73 -6.31
CA ASP A 11 16.86 6.24 -7.09
C ASP A 11 16.08 7.37 -7.79
N GLY A 12 16.59 8.60 -7.78
CA GLY A 12 16.00 9.74 -8.48
C GLY A 12 14.72 10.29 -7.82
N ILE A 13 14.49 9.99 -6.54
CA ILE A 13 13.33 10.47 -5.79
C ILE A 13 13.55 11.93 -5.38
N ALA A 14 12.70 12.82 -5.88
CA ALA A 14 12.64 14.19 -5.41
C ALA A 14 12.05 14.23 -3.99
N LEU A 15 12.78 14.83 -3.04
CA LEU A 15 12.41 14.82 -1.64
C LEU A 15 11.88 16.19 -1.18
N ALA A 16 10.62 16.21 -0.74
CA ALA A 16 10.08 17.24 0.14
C ALA A 16 9.99 16.65 1.55
N ALA A 17 10.66 17.25 2.54
CA ALA A 17 10.69 16.73 3.90
C ALA A 17 10.51 17.87 4.91
N GLU A 18 9.68 17.62 5.92
CA GLU A 18 9.56 18.47 7.09
C GLU A 18 10.78 18.27 8.00
N ALA A 19 11.31 19.38 8.52
CA ALA A 19 12.41 19.31 9.48
C ALA A 19 11.87 18.92 10.85
N SER A 20 12.56 18.01 11.54
CA SER A 20 12.26 17.63 12.91
C SER A 20 13.56 17.57 13.72
N SER A 21 13.46 17.91 15.01
CA SER A 21 14.54 17.73 15.98
C SER A 21 14.60 16.32 16.56
N GLU A 22 13.57 15.50 16.31
CA GLU A 22 13.51 14.12 16.77
C GLU A 22 14.49 13.21 16.01
N PRO A 23 14.96 12.11 16.62
CA PRO A 23 15.74 11.10 15.90
C PRO A 23 14.92 10.54 14.72
N THR A 24 15.60 10.11 13.66
CA THR A 24 14.93 9.40 12.56
C THR A 24 14.24 8.15 13.09
N GLY A 25 13.04 7.84 12.56
CA GLY A 25 12.34 6.62 12.90
C GLY A 25 13.20 5.36 12.71
N THR A 26 12.99 4.37 13.57
CA THR A 26 13.75 3.12 13.60
C THR A 26 12.80 1.95 13.73
N ALA A 27 13.11 0.85 13.06
CA ALA A 27 12.44 -0.43 13.25
C ALA A 27 13.44 -1.46 13.77
N GLY A 28 13.10 -2.16 14.85
CA GLY A 28 13.82 -3.32 15.34
C GLY A 28 13.09 -4.59 14.93
N ILE A 29 13.76 -5.46 14.16
CA ILE A 29 13.24 -6.76 13.77
C ILE A 29 13.78 -7.80 14.75
N TYR A 30 12.88 -8.44 15.50
CA TYR A 30 13.18 -9.47 16.46
C TYR A 30 12.69 -10.81 15.95
N VAL A 31 13.57 -11.78 15.84
CA VAL A 31 13.21 -13.16 15.51
C VAL A 31 13.23 -13.96 16.81
N ASP A 32 12.09 -14.54 17.19
CA ASP A 32 12.03 -15.39 18.38
C ASP A 32 12.64 -16.79 18.14
N SER A 33 12.75 -17.59 19.20
CA SER A 33 13.33 -18.95 19.12
C SER A 33 12.53 -19.94 18.27
N ARG A 34 11.33 -19.55 17.79
CA ARG A 34 10.47 -20.32 16.89
C ARG A 34 10.49 -19.77 15.45
N GLY A 35 11.35 -18.79 15.15
CA GLY A 35 11.45 -18.18 13.83
C GLY A 35 10.34 -17.16 13.53
N ARG A 36 9.59 -16.68 14.54
CA ARG A 36 8.56 -15.66 14.33
C ARG A 36 9.19 -14.28 14.39
N ASN A 37 8.93 -13.46 13.38
CA ASN A 37 9.38 -12.08 13.31
C ASN A 37 8.41 -11.17 14.09
N SER A 38 8.95 -10.26 14.89
CA SER A 38 8.25 -9.17 15.56
C SER A 38 8.95 -7.87 15.23
N ILE A 39 8.20 -6.88 14.75
CA ILE A 39 8.75 -5.58 14.36
C ILE A 39 8.32 -4.55 15.40
N VAL A 40 9.30 -3.91 16.05
CA VAL A 40 9.08 -2.81 16.99
C VAL A 40 9.47 -1.51 16.32
N ILE A 41 8.50 -0.58 16.19
CA ILE A 41 8.70 0.69 15.52
C ILE A 41 8.82 1.80 16.55
N GLY A 42 9.94 2.53 16.50
CA GLY A 42 10.10 3.83 17.12
C GLY A 42 9.85 4.90 16.05
N PRO A 43 8.70 5.60 16.04
CA PRO A 43 8.33 6.46 14.92
C PRO A 43 9.27 7.67 14.75
N GLY A 44 9.83 8.19 15.85
CA GLY A 44 10.77 9.32 15.81
C GLY A 44 10.20 10.51 15.02
N ALA A 45 11.02 11.07 14.14
CA ALA A 45 10.65 12.17 13.25
C ALA A 45 9.41 11.90 12.37
N ASN A 46 9.04 10.64 12.10
CA ASN A 46 7.83 10.33 11.33
C ASN A 46 6.57 10.80 12.06
N ALA A 47 6.56 10.72 13.40
CA ALA A 47 5.44 11.20 14.22
C ALA A 47 5.32 12.75 14.24
N SER A 48 6.33 13.47 13.75
CA SER A 48 6.31 14.93 13.66
C SER A 48 5.72 15.46 12.35
N LEU A 49 5.42 14.58 11.37
CA LEU A 49 4.91 15.02 10.07
C LEU A 49 3.54 15.67 10.25
N SER A 50 3.42 16.95 9.89
CA SER A 50 2.27 17.79 10.22
C SER A 50 1.27 17.98 9.06
N PRO A 51 -0.03 18.21 9.35
CA PRO A 51 -1.01 18.61 8.34
C PRO A 51 -0.67 19.96 7.69
N GLU A 52 -0.01 20.86 8.41
CA GLU A 52 0.46 22.14 7.89
C GLU A 52 1.50 21.94 6.79
N PHE A 53 2.39 20.96 6.95
CA PHE A 53 3.35 20.59 5.90
C PHE A 53 2.63 20.07 4.65
N MET A 54 1.55 19.29 4.79
CA MET A 54 0.74 18.86 3.65
C MET A 54 0.12 20.07 2.93
N THR A 55 -0.47 20.99 3.69
CA THR A 55 -1.10 22.20 3.16
C THR A 55 -0.10 23.10 2.44
N ALA A 56 1.10 23.28 3.01
CA ALA A 56 2.18 24.05 2.39
C ALA A 56 2.67 23.43 1.07
N ASN A 57 2.48 22.11 0.89
CA ASN A 57 2.83 21.37 -0.31
C ASN A 57 1.61 21.00 -1.18
N ALA A 58 0.46 21.67 -1.01
CA ALA A 58 -0.76 21.38 -1.77
C ALA A 58 -0.56 21.45 -3.30
N ALA A 59 0.27 22.38 -3.78
CA ALA A 59 0.59 22.48 -5.21
C ALA A 59 1.40 21.28 -5.73
N LEU A 60 2.30 20.73 -4.91
CA LEU A 60 3.04 19.52 -5.25
C LEU A 60 2.09 18.31 -5.30
N ILE A 61 1.22 18.19 -4.30
CA ILE A 61 0.20 17.13 -4.24
C ILE A 61 -0.71 17.20 -5.46
N GLY A 62 -1.28 18.37 -5.75
CA GLY A 62 -2.21 18.56 -6.87
C GLY A 62 -1.57 18.40 -8.26
N GLY A 63 -0.24 18.49 -8.36
CA GLY A 63 0.50 18.21 -9.59
C GLY A 63 0.74 16.72 -9.87
N ALA A 64 0.46 15.84 -8.91
CA ALA A 64 0.68 14.40 -9.04
C ALA A 64 -0.39 13.72 -9.92
N ARG A 65 -0.09 12.49 -10.35
CA ARG A 65 -1.09 11.59 -10.97
C ARG A 65 -1.74 10.68 -9.94
N VAL A 66 -0.94 10.20 -8.99
CA VAL A 66 -1.34 9.28 -7.94
C VAL A 66 -0.67 9.73 -6.64
N LEU A 67 -1.39 9.70 -5.53
CA LEU A 67 -0.86 9.85 -4.18
C LEU A 67 -0.99 8.51 -3.45
N LEU A 68 0.13 7.98 -2.96
CA LEU A 68 0.20 6.77 -2.13
C LEU A 68 0.54 7.15 -0.69
N ALA A 69 -0.19 6.61 0.29
CA ALA A 69 0.11 6.74 1.71
C ALA A 69 0.06 5.39 2.45
N GLN A 70 0.74 5.32 3.59
CA GLN A 70 0.69 4.22 4.57
C GLN A 70 0.33 4.77 5.96
N LEU A 71 -0.03 3.93 6.93
CA LEU A 71 -0.42 4.32 8.29
C LEU A 71 0.76 4.38 9.28
N GLU A 72 1.96 4.66 8.80
CA GLU A 72 3.17 4.89 9.63
C GLU A 72 3.47 6.38 9.89
N SER A 73 2.57 7.26 9.44
CA SER A 73 2.58 8.71 9.72
C SER A 73 1.34 9.10 10.55
N PRO A 74 1.32 10.29 11.19
CA PRO A 74 0.14 10.80 11.88
C PRO A 74 -1.09 10.77 10.97
N VAL A 75 -2.21 10.27 11.50
CA VAL A 75 -3.45 10.05 10.75
C VAL A 75 -3.97 11.37 10.18
N GLU A 76 -3.85 12.45 10.93
CA GLU A 76 -4.28 13.79 10.55
C GLU A 76 -3.53 14.29 9.31
N SER A 77 -2.24 13.97 9.20
CA SER A 77 -1.41 14.32 8.05
C SER A 77 -1.77 13.48 6.83
N ILE A 78 -2.08 12.20 7.02
CA ILE A 78 -2.55 11.32 5.95
C ILE A 78 -3.92 11.79 5.44
N GLU A 79 -4.85 12.13 6.35
CA GLU A 79 -6.17 12.66 6.00
C GLU A 79 -6.04 13.99 5.24
N ALA A 80 -5.16 14.90 5.67
CA ALA A 80 -4.89 16.15 4.95
C ALA A 80 -4.33 15.90 3.54
N ALA A 81 -3.35 15.00 3.40
CA ALA A 81 -2.74 14.67 2.11
C ALA A 81 -3.76 14.06 1.12
N LEU A 82 -4.51 13.05 1.57
CA LEU A 82 -5.53 12.39 0.74
C LEU A 82 -6.69 13.34 0.41
N GLY A 83 -7.08 14.20 1.35
CA GLY A 83 -8.09 15.24 1.13
C GLY A 83 -7.68 16.21 0.02
N LEU A 84 -6.48 16.79 0.12
CA LEU A 84 -5.92 17.70 -0.89
C LEU A 84 -5.79 17.03 -2.27
N ALA A 85 -5.33 15.77 -2.30
CA ALA A 85 -5.24 15.00 -3.53
C ALA A 85 -6.61 14.81 -4.19
N ARG A 86 -7.62 14.41 -3.40
CA ARG A 86 -8.98 14.18 -3.91
C ARG A 86 -9.61 15.47 -4.45
N GLU A 87 -9.41 16.60 -3.76
CA GLU A 87 -9.87 17.92 -4.21
C GLU A 87 -9.22 18.33 -5.54
N ALA A 88 -7.96 17.95 -5.75
CA ALA A 88 -7.23 18.20 -7.00
C ALA A 88 -7.51 17.16 -8.10
N GLY A 89 -8.32 16.13 -7.86
CA GLY A 89 -8.59 15.05 -8.81
C GLY A 89 -7.43 14.06 -8.99
N VAL A 90 -6.51 14.00 -8.03
CA VAL A 90 -5.42 13.03 -7.96
C VAL A 90 -5.95 11.69 -7.46
N LEU A 91 -5.56 10.60 -8.11
CA LEU A 91 -5.94 9.25 -7.67
C LEU A 91 -5.29 8.94 -6.32
N THR A 92 -6.08 8.56 -5.31
CA THR A 92 -5.58 8.27 -3.97
C THR A 92 -5.48 6.78 -3.69
N VAL A 93 -4.33 6.32 -3.21
CA VAL A 93 -4.08 4.94 -2.81
C VAL A 93 -3.64 4.91 -1.36
N LEU A 94 -4.27 4.06 -0.55
CA LEU A 94 -3.91 3.87 0.84
C LEU A 94 -3.57 2.41 1.09
N ASN A 95 -2.30 2.17 1.42
CA ASN A 95 -1.87 0.94 2.03
C ASN A 95 -2.18 1.02 3.53
N ALA A 96 -3.17 0.26 3.99
CA ALA A 96 -3.67 0.33 5.36
C ALA A 96 -2.79 -0.43 6.37
N ALA A 97 -1.48 -0.30 6.23
CA ALA A 97 -0.45 -0.93 7.03
C ALA A 97 0.16 0.10 8.01
N PRO A 98 0.46 -0.29 9.27
CA PRO A 98 0.25 -1.61 9.86
C PRO A 98 -1.18 -1.83 10.40
N ALA A 99 -1.57 -3.09 10.58
CA ALA A 99 -2.93 -3.48 11.00
C ALA A 99 -3.39 -2.85 12.34
N ASN A 100 -2.47 -2.58 13.25
CA ASN A 100 -2.75 -1.98 14.56
C ASN A 100 -2.79 -0.44 14.53
N ALA A 101 -2.43 0.20 13.40
CA ALA A 101 -2.47 1.64 13.29
C ALA A 101 -3.91 2.17 13.42
N PRO A 102 -4.14 3.29 14.12
CA PRO A 102 -5.45 3.93 14.15
C PRO A 102 -5.93 4.27 12.73
N SER A 103 -7.22 4.07 12.48
CA SER A 103 -7.87 4.51 11.25
C SER A 103 -9.33 4.82 11.53
N THR A 104 -9.93 5.66 10.72
CA THR A 104 -11.37 5.95 10.73
C THR A 104 -11.98 5.51 9.40
N ILE A 105 -13.30 5.26 9.38
CA ILE A 105 -14.00 5.03 8.10
C ILE A 105 -13.93 6.26 7.18
N GLY A 106 -13.78 7.46 7.75
CA GLY A 106 -13.56 8.71 7.01
C GLY A 106 -12.26 8.67 6.22
N LEU A 107 -11.16 8.30 6.89
CA LEU A 107 -9.86 8.11 6.26
C LEU A 107 -9.93 7.09 5.10
N LEU A 108 -10.53 5.93 5.32
CA LEU A 108 -10.62 4.89 4.28
C LEU A 108 -11.41 5.38 3.05
N LYS A 109 -12.41 6.25 3.25
CA LYS A 109 -13.20 6.84 2.17
C LYS A 109 -12.43 7.88 1.35
N LEU A 110 -11.35 8.44 1.87
CA LEU A 110 -10.49 9.36 1.12
C LEU A 110 -9.64 8.65 0.06
N ALA A 111 -9.48 7.33 0.15
CA ALA A 111 -8.66 6.52 -0.77
C ALA A 111 -9.50 5.90 -1.88
N ASP A 112 -9.22 6.21 -3.15
CA ASP A 112 -9.80 5.58 -4.33
C ASP A 112 -9.50 4.07 -4.43
N VAL A 113 -8.35 3.65 -3.90
CA VAL A 113 -7.89 2.26 -3.82
C VAL A 113 -7.32 1.98 -2.42
N LEU A 114 -7.77 0.90 -1.79
CA LEU A 114 -7.22 0.34 -0.55
C LEU A 114 -6.42 -0.93 -0.88
N THR A 115 -5.25 -1.11 -0.25
CA THR A 115 -4.37 -2.26 -0.54
C THR A 115 -3.95 -3.06 0.70
N PRO A 116 -4.87 -3.50 1.59
CA PRO A 116 -4.49 -4.24 2.78
C PRO A 116 -3.97 -5.66 2.44
N ASN A 117 -3.08 -6.20 3.27
CA ASN A 117 -2.87 -7.66 3.32
C ASN A 117 -3.97 -8.37 4.13
N GLU A 118 -3.85 -9.68 4.31
CA GLU A 118 -4.84 -10.49 5.05
C GLU A 118 -5.02 -10.02 6.50
N THR A 119 -3.92 -9.70 7.19
CA THR A 119 -3.93 -9.28 8.59
C THR A 119 -4.57 -7.90 8.74
N GLU A 120 -4.21 -6.97 7.86
CA GLU A 120 -4.77 -5.62 7.82
C GLU A 120 -6.25 -5.65 7.42
N PHE A 121 -6.63 -6.48 6.45
CA PHE A 121 -8.00 -6.62 6.00
C PHE A 121 -8.89 -7.16 7.13
N ALA A 122 -8.46 -8.22 7.82
CA ALA A 122 -9.15 -8.75 9.00
C ALA A 122 -9.29 -7.71 10.12
N ALA A 123 -8.22 -6.94 10.40
CA ALA A 123 -8.25 -5.90 11.42
C ALA A 123 -9.19 -4.74 11.06
N LEU A 124 -9.18 -4.31 9.79
CA LEU A 124 -10.10 -3.29 9.28
C LEU A 124 -11.55 -3.76 9.37
N LEU A 125 -11.84 -5.02 9.03
CA LEU A 125 -13.17 -5.59 9.15
C LEU A 125 -13.66 -5.57 10.60
N GLY A 126 -12.85 -6.08 11.52
CA GLY A 126 -13.19 -6.12 12.93
C GLY A 126 -13.42 -4.74 13.53
N ARG A 127 -12.62 -3.74 13.11
CA ARG A 127 -12.70 -2.37 13.63
C ARG A 127 -13.87 -1.58 13.07
N HIS A 128 -14.15 -1.68 11.77
CA HIS A 128 -15.03 -0.75 11.07
C HIS A 128 -16.38 -1.33 10.68
N VAL A 129 -16.50 -2.66 10.58
CA VAL A 129 -17.76 -3.32 10.21
C VAL A 129 -18.23 -4.38 11.23
N GLY A 130 -17.43 -4.67 12.26
CA GLY A 130 -17.76 -5.64 13.30
C GLY A 130 -17.72 -7.11 12.85
N GLU A 131 -17.20 -7.36 11.66
CA GLU A 131 -17.02 -8.71 11.11
C GLU A 131 -15.70 -9.30 11.60
N ARG A 132 -15.71 -10.57 12.03
CA ARG A 132 -14.51 -11.27 12.48
C ARG A 132 -14.14 -12.36 11.50
N VAL A 133 -12.94 -12.23 10.93
CA VAL A 133 -12.33 -13.21 10.04
C VAL A 133 -10.89 -13.38 10.53
N GLU A 134 -10.43 -14.60 10.68
CA GLU A 134 -9.02 -14.86 11.00
C GLU A 134 -8.16 -14.55 9.77
N ALA A 135 -7.00 -13.90 9.96
CA ALA A 135 -6.14 -13.48 8.86
C ALA A 135 -5.77 -14.66 7.94
N ASP A 136 -5.43 -15.81 8.53
CA ASP A 136 -5.03 -17.02 7.78
C ASP A 136 -6.16 -17.61 6.92
N ASP A 137 -7.42 -17.29 7.24
CA ASP A 137 -8.59 -17.79 6.51
C ASP A 137 -8.99 -16.88 5.32
N VAL A 138 -8.51 -15.62 5.28
CA VAL A 138 -8.91 -14.64 4.26
C VAL A 138 -8.64 -15.15 2.85
N ALA A 139 -7.47 -15.77 2.63
CA ALA A 139 -7.09 -16.30 1.33
C ALA A 139 -7.99 -17.47 0.87
N ALA A 140 -8.53 -18.24 1.82
CA ALA A 140 -9.37 -19.42 1.59
C ALA A 140 -10.84 -19.10 1.32
N LEU A 141 -11.31 -17.88 1.63
CA LEU A 141 -12.67 -17.46 1.33
C LEU A 141 -12.95 -17.50 -0.18
N ASP A 142 -14.15 -17.94 -0.55
CA ASP A 142 -14.59 -17.85 -1.94
C ASP A 142 -14.70 -16.39 -2.39
N GLY A 143 -14.63 -16.17 -3.72
CA GLY A 143 -14.58 -14.83 -4.28
C GLY A 143 -15.80 -13.98 -3.98
N ALA A 144 -17.00 -14.57 -3.90
CA ALA A 144 -18.21 -13.82 -3.62
C ALA A 144 -18.26 -13.37 -2.15
N SER A 145 -17.89 -14.24 -1.22
CA SER A 145 -17.78 -13.90 0.20
C SER A 145 -16.74 -12.81 0.46
N LEU A 146 -15.55 -12.93 -0.14
CA LEU A 146 -14.49 -11.94 0.01
C LEU A 146 -14.86 -10.59 -0.63
N HIS A 147 -15.52 -10.60 -1.79
CA HIS A 147 -16.08 -9.41 -2.41
C HIS A 147 -17.10 -8.72 -1.50
N ALA A 148 -18.06 -9.47 -0.95
CA ALA A 148 -19.09 -8.94 -0.05
C ALA A 148 -18.47 -8.27 1.20
N LEU A 149 -17.43 -8.86 1.79
CA LEU A 149 -16.70 -8.25 2.90
C LEU A 149 -16.00 -6.95 2.48
N CYS A 150 -15.36 -6.93 1.32
CA CYS A 150 -14.77 -5.70 0.77
C CYS A 150 -15.80 -4.60 0.55
N ARG A 151 -17.05 -4.94 0.15
CA ARG A 151 -18.16 -3.99 -0.03
C ARG A 151 -18.77 -3.48 1.26
N LYS A 152 -18.75 -4.29 2.32
CA LYS A 152 -19.08 -3.80 3.67
C LYS A 152 -18.02 -2.79 4.16
N LEU A 153 -16.74 -3.05 3.89
CA LEU A 153 -15.65 -2.21 4.36
C LEU A 153 -15.60 -0.84 3.68
N SER A 154 -15.76 -0.79 2.36
CA SER A 154 -15.63 0.44 1.58
C SER A 154 -16.42 0.38 0.28
N GLY A 155 -16.79 1.54 -0.27
CA GLY A 155 -17.28 1.68 -1.65
C GLY A 155 -16.15 1.90 -2.67
N ASN A 156 -14.90 1.92 -2.23
CA ASN A 156 -13.73 2.14 -3.10
C ASN A 156 -13.22 0.81 -3.68
N THR A 157 -12.22 0.84 -4.55
CA THR A 157 -11.56 -0.41 -4.98
C THR A 157 -10.73 -0.96 -3.82
N VAL A 158 -10.85 -2.25 -3.53
CA VAL A 158 -10.07 -2.95 -2.49
C VAL A 158 -9.23 -4.04 -3.14
N VAL A 159 -7.93 -3.98 -2.93
CA VAL A 159 -6.94 -4.94 -3.41
C VAL A 159 -6.38 -5.66 -2.20
N VAL A 160 -6.81 -6.88 -1.94
CA VAL A 160 -6.30 -7.68 -0.82
C VAL A 160 -5.12 -8.49 -1.31
N THR A 161 -3.91 -8.20 -0.82
CA THR A 161 -2.74 -9.06 -1.09
C THR A 161 -2.83 -10.31 -0.24
N LEU A 162 -2.60 -11.48 -0.84
CA LEU A 162 -2.82 -12.81 -0.26
C LEU A 162 -1.53 -13.65 -0.20
N GLY A 163 -0.38 -12.98 -0.02
CA GLY A 163 0.94 -13.60 -0.03
C GLY A 163 1.16 -14.52 -1.25
N ALA A 164 1.54 -15.77 -0.97
CA ALA A 164 1.82 -16.79 -1.99
C ALA A 164 0.60 -17.23 -2.82
N VAL A 165 -0.63 -16.86 -2.41
CA VAL A 165 -1.85 -17.12 -3.19
C VAL A 165 -2.03 -16.08 -4.30
N GLY A 166 -1.47 -14.88 -4.11
CA GLY A 166 -1.53 -13.78 -5.07
C GLY A 166 -2.34 -12.61 -4.56
N VAL A 167 -3.31 -12.13 -5.34
CA VAL A 167 -4.06 -10.91 -5.04
C VAL A 167 -5.54 -11.10 -5.36
N PHE A 168 -6.41 -10.58 -4.50
CA PHE A 168 -7.84 -10.46 -4.76
C PHE A 168 -8.19 -9.00 -4.99
N VAL A 169 -8.97 -8.73 -6.04
CA VAL A 169 -9.45 -7.38 -6.38
C VAL A 169 -10.96 -7.34 -6.25
N SER A 170 -11.45 -6.27 -5.64
CA SER A 170 -12.87 -5.97 -5.48
C SER A 170 -13.14 -4.51 -5.85
N HIS A 171 -13.92 -4.30 -6.89
CA HIS A 171 -14.42 -3.01 -7.34
C HIS A 171 -15.81 -2.74 -6.77
N ASP A 172 -16.21 -1.48 -6.86
CA ASP A 172 -17.63 -1.14 -6.81
C ASP A 172 -18.27 -1.48 -8.17
N GLU A 173 -19.51 -1.95 -8.18
CA GLU A 173 -20.18 -2.37 -9.42
C GLU A 173 -20.31 -1.24 -10.44
N GLU A 174 -20.37 0.01 -9.99
CA GLU A 174 -20.47 1.19 -10.86
C GLU A 174 -19.08 1.72 -11.27
N ARG A 175 -18.00 1.23 -10.65
CA ARG A 175 -16.63 1.71 -10.88
C ARG A 175 -15.64 0.56 -11.05
N LEU A 176 -15.76 -0.14 -12.18
CA LEU A 176 -14.91 -1.28 -12.56
C LEU A 176 -13.50 -0.92 -13.03
N ARG A 177 -13.16 0.37 -13.18
CA ARG A 177 -11.81 0.84 -13.60
C ARG A 177 -11.28 0.13 -14.86
N GLY A 178 -12.14 -0.05 -15.85
CA GLY A 178 -11.79 -0.68 -17.14
C GLY A 178 -11.79 -2.22 -17.13
N ASP A 179 -12.00 -2.86 -15.98
CA ASP A 179 -12.18 -4.31 -15.91
C ASP A 179 -13.61 -4.74 -16.26
N SER A 180 -13.78 -6.01 -16.61
CA SER A 180 -15.07 -6.57 -17.07
C SER A 180 -15.93 -7.16 -15.96
N GLN A 181 -15.41 -7.27 -14.74
CA GLN A 181 -16.08 -7.93 -13.62
C GLN A 181 -15.76 -7.22 -12.29
N PRO A 182 -16.69 -7.25 -11.32
CA PRO A 182 -16.55 -6.51 -10.06
C PRO A 182 -15.52 -7.11 -9.11
N TYR A 183 -15.12 -8.37 -9.28
CA TYR A 183 -14.05 -8.96 -8.49
C TYR A 183 -13.35 -10.09 -9.24
N TYR A 184 -12.09 -10.34 -8.89
CA TYR A 184 -11.29 -11.42 -9.45
C TYR A 184 -10.04 -11.72 -8.61
N ARG A 185 -9.37 -12.82 -8.94
CA ARG A 185 -8.07 -13.20 -8.37
C ARG A 185 -6.99 -13.15 -9.45
N VAL A 186 -5.80 -12.72 -9.06
CA VAL A 186 -4.55 -12.83 -9.82
C VAL A 186 -3.64 -13.73 -9.01
N ALA A 187 -3.18 -14.85 -9.60
CA ALA A 187 -2.28 -15.77 -8.92
C ALA A 187 -0.92 -15.11 -8.66
N ALA A 188 -0.24 -15.48 -7.58
CA ALA A 188 1.14 -15.07 -7.34
C ALA A 188 2.06 -15.55 -8.47
N GLU A 189 3.11 -14.78 -8.75
CA GLU A 189 4.17 -15.23 -9.64
C GLU A 189 5.00 -16.34 -8.96
N SER A 190 5.47 -17.30 -9.76
CA SER A 190 6.33 -18.36 -9.26
C SER A 190 7.78 -17.90 -9.24
N VAL A 191 8.32 -17.64 -8.05
CA VAL A 191 9.69 -17.17 -7.80
C VAL A 191 10.38 -17.96 -6.69
N GLN A 192 11.71 -17.89 -6.62
CA GLN A 192 12.48 -18.48 -5.52
C GLN A 192 12.57 -17.48 -4.37
N VAL A 193 11.76 -17.67 -3.34
CA VAL A 193 11.68 -16.75 -2.19
C VAL A 193 12.92 -16.86 -1.30
N VAL A 194 13.59 -15.73 -1.08
CA VAL A 194 14.72 -15.56 -0.16
C VAL A 194 14.27 -14.77 1.08
N ASP A 195 13.65 -13.61 0.89
CA ASP A 195 13.19 -12.71 1.97
C ASP A 195 11.90 -12.01 1.51
N THR A 196 10.83 -12.02 2.31
CA THR A 196 9.55 -11.38 1.94
C THR A 196 9.44 -9.94 2.43
N THR A 197 10.46 -9.43 3.13
CA THR A 197 10.47 -8.08 3.70
C THR A 197 10.35 -7.03 2.60
N GLY A 198 9.32 -6.19 2.67
CA GLY A 198 9.07 -5.11 1.69
C GLY A 198 8.31 -5.55 0.44
N ALA A 199 7.86 -6.80 0.31
CA ALA A 199 7.07 -7.23 -0.85
C ALA A 199 5.77 -6.44 -1.03
N GLY A 200 5.10 -6.09 0.08
CA GLY A 200 3.92 -5.22 0.06
C GLY A 200 4.24 -3.78 -0.39
N ASP A 201 5.40 -3.25 -0.04
CA ASP A 201 5.86 -1.93 -0.49
C ASP A 201 6.22 -1.95 -1.98
N ALA A 202 6.87 -3.03 -2.45
CA ALA A 202 7.16 -3.25 -3.86
C ALA A 202 5.87 -3.35 -4.69
N PHE A 203 4.87 -4.10 -4.19
CA PHE A 203 3.54 -4.17 -4.80
C PHE A 203 2.91 -2.77 -4.94
N ASN A 204 2.84 -2.02 -3.83
CA ASN A 204 2.21 -0.71 -3.80
C ASN A 204 2.92 0.31 -4.69
N GLY A 205 4.26 0.36 -4.63
CA GLY A 205 5.07 1.24 -5.46
C GLY A 205 4.88 0.95 -6.95
N ALA A 206 4.93 -0.34 -7.34
CA ALA A 206 4.72 -0.75 -8.72
C ALA A 206 3.28 -0.51 -9.20
N LEU A 207 2.28 -0.72 -8.33
CA LEU A 207 0.87 -0.43 -8.63
C LEU A 207 0.68 1.04 -8.99
N VAL A 208 1.15 1.96 -8.14
CA VAL A 208 0.97 3.40 -8.37
C VAL A 208 1.84 3.92 -9.52
N ALA A 209 3.02 3.34 -9.74
CA ALA A 209 3.84 3.63 -10.91
C ALA A 209 3.12 3.25 -12.21
N SER A 210 2.50 2.06 -12.26
CA SER A 210 1.75 1.59 -13.43
C SER A 210 0.50 2.44 -13.67
N LEU A 211 -0.26 2.78 -12.62
CA LEU A 211 -1.41 3.67 -12.68
C LEU A 211 -1.04 5.08 -13.18
N ALA A 212 0.09 5.62 -12.74
CA ALA A 212 0.56 6.94 -13.17
C ALA A 212 0.99 6.96 -14.64
N GLN A 213 1.55 5.85 -15.16
CA GLN A 213 2.06 5.75 -16.52
C GLN A 213 0.96 5.46 -17.55
N ALA A 214 -0.02 4.62 -17.21
CA ALA A 214 -1.07 4.18 -18.13
C ALA A 214 -2.47 4.25 -17.49
N PRO A 215 -2.95 5.45 -17.10
CA PRO A 215 -4.17 5.62 -16.29
C PRO A 215 -5.44 5.09 -16.94
N ASP A 216 -5.47 4.97 -18.27
CA ASP A 216 -6.62 4.47 -19.04
C ASP A 216 -6.60 2.95 -19.26
N ALA A 217 -5.55 2.26 -18.81
CA ALA A 217 -5.47 0.82 -18.90
C ALA A 217 -6.44 0.14 -17.92
N ALA A 218 -6.94 -1.04 -18.29
CA ALA A 218 -7.75 -1.86 -17.40
C ALA A 218 -6.98 -2.19 -16.11
N PHE A 219 -7.65 -2.06 -14.96
CA PHE A 219 -7.01 -2.13 -13.64
C PHE A 219 -6.25 -3.45 -13.40
N ILE A 220 -6.72 -4.56 -13.96
CA ILE A 220 -6.03 -5.86 -13.89
C ILE A 220 -4.59 -5.80 -14.44
N LYS A 221 -4.28 -4.93 -15.41
CA LYS A 221 -2.92 -4.76 -15.94
C LYS A 221 -1.98 -4.18 -14.87
N HIS A 222 -2.45 -3.21 -14.12
CA HIS A 222 -1.68 -2.59 -13.03
C HIS A 222 -1.45 -3.58 -11.89
N VAL A 223 -2.46 -4.40 -11.55
CA VAL A 223 -2.33 -5.43 -10.51
C VAL A 223 -1.34 -6.51 -10.91
N ARG A 224 -1.35 -6.98 -12.18
CA ARG A 224 -0.35 -7.94 -12.68
C ARG A 224 1.06 -7.37 -12.65
N PHE A 225 1.23 -6.13 -13.10
CA PHE A 225 2.51 -5.44 -13.03
C PHE A 225 3.02 -5.35 -11.59
N ALA A 226 2.16 -4.92 -10.66
CA ALA A 226 2.50 -4.84 -9.24
C ALA A 226 2.89 -6.20 -8.65
N ASN A 227 2.17 -7.26 -9.00
CA ASN A 227 2.41 -8.62 -8.53
C ASN A 227 3.79 -9.16 -8.98
N GLN A 228 4.22 -8.81 -10.21
CA GLN A 228 5.54 -9.18 -10.71
C GLN A 228 6.67 -8.52 -9.92
N TYR A 229 6.53 -7.24 -9.57
CA TYR A 229 7.53 -6.52 -8.78
C TYR A 229 7.56 -7.00 -7.33
N ALA A 230 6.39 -7.29 -6.75
CA ALA A 230 6.29 -7.88 -5.43
C ALA A 230 6.99 -9.25 -5.36
N ALA A 231 6.85 -10.08 -6.39
CA ALA A 231 7.52 -11.38 -6.44
C ALA A 231 9.04 -11.23 -6.59
N ARG A 232 9.49 -10.40 -7.54
CA ARG A 232 10.93 -10.14 -7.77
C ARG A 232 11.63 -9.56 -6.54
N SER A 233 10.96 -8.70 -5.76
CA SER A 233 11.54 -8.16 -4.53
C SER A 233 11.84 -9.25 -3.50
N THR A 234 11.19 -10.42 -3.60
CA THR A 234 11.43 -11.52 -2.66
C THR A 234 12.64 -12.41 -3.00
N GLU A 235 13.24 -12.23 -4.17
CA GLU A 235 14.36 -13.05 -4.64
C GLU A 235 15.72 -12.56 -4.11
N SER A 236 15.73 -11.54 -3.25
CA SER A 236 16.93 -10.94 -2.66
C SER A 236 16.67 -10.48 -1.23
N GLU A 237 17.72 -10.42 -0.40
CA GLU A 237 17.60 -9.99 1.00
C GLU A 237 17.40 -8.48 1.13
N GLY A 238 16.55 -8.08 2.09
CA GLY A 238 16.37 -6.70 2.52
C GLY A 238 15.20 -5.97 1.87
N ALA A 239 14.73 -4.88 2.50
CA ALA A 239 13.57 -4.12 2.03
C ALA A 239 13.94 -3.16 0.87
N ALA A 240 14.36 -1.93 1.20
CA ALA A 240 14.63 -0.89 0.19
C ALA A 240 15.73 -1.29 -0.82
N VAL A 241 16.71 -2.09 -0.39
CA VAL A 241 17.83 -2.52 -1.25
C VAL A 241 17.45 -3.64 -2.23
N ALA A 242 16.38 -4.40 -1.98
CA ALA A 242 15.90 -5.44 -2.88
C ALA A 242 14.81 -4.94 -3.84
N MET A 243 14.48 -3.65 -3.80
CA MET A 243 13.44 -3.08 -4.66
C MET A 243 13.82 -3.24 -6.15
N PRO A 244 13.03 -3.98 -6.94
CA PRO A 244 13.39 -4.28 -8.31
C PRO A 244 13.29 -3.03 -9.19
N ARG A 245 14.27 -2.85 -10.08
CA ARG A 245 14.28 -1.76 -11.06
C ARG A 245 13.54 -2.17 -12.32
N MET A 246 12.88 -1.21 -12.96
CA MET A 246 12.29 -1.41 -14.27
C MET A 246 13.37 -1.67 -15.31
N THR A 247 13.24 -2.78 -16.03
CA THR A 247 14.10 -3.15 -17.14
C THR A 247 13.36 -2.94 -18.46
N PRO A 248 14.06 -2.85 -19.61
CA PRO A 248 13.40 -2.75 -20.91
C PRO A 248 12.43 -3.90 -21.23
N ALA A 249 12.59 -5.06 -20.60
CA ALA A 249 11.68 -6.20 -20.76
C ALA A 249 10.31 -5.99 -20.08
N ASP A 250 10.23 -5.05 -19.14
CA ASP A 250 9.01 -4.75 -18.37
C ASP A 250 8.09 -3.73 -19.07
N ALA A 251 8.56 -3.09 -20.16
CA ALA A 251 7.84 -2.07 -20.92
C ALA A 251 6.89 -2.64 -22.00
N GLY A 252 6.65 -3.96 -21.99
CA GLY A 252 5.90 -4.71 -23.00
C GLY A 252 4.38 -4.70 -22.82
#